data_AF-A0A5F2A0H0-F1
#
_entry.id   AF-A0A5F2A0H0-F1
#
_cell.length_a   1.000
_cell.length_b   1.000
_cell.length_c   1.000
_cell.angle_alpha   90.00
_cell.angle_beta   90.00
_cell.angle_gamma   90.00
#
_symmetry.space_group_name_H-M   'P 1'
#
loop_
_entity.id
_entity.type
_entity.pdbx_description
1 polymer ?
#
loop_
_entity_poly.entity_id
_entity_poly.type
_entity_poly.pdbx_seq_one_letter_code
_entity_poly.pdbx_strand_id
1 'polypeptide(L)'
;MKSKSLSFFLFALFFILHSRAQSHTRPPLLFSSEDLEPKTFQGVGESDPKRNESFPTYWGGNALTQEDREVQGLKVTIFSLEGGAWIQHKKVKLAANRIEVYGKEAYKAFLKNGVNIEDHENGTVLKAGIGEYDKYEEIVHIRERPRLYFRDKTGKNTIISATTIDRELATKTTRLHGGVIVSHPEITIFCAEAVFKESEQLITTDPNPILISKNRYLTGQKLAFYTNESKIILDEKTVLFQSAIESKKDSEGKESKQTVITILKGDKIVSSPNENNERSVLITGNATVLRNDLKITSNTLESIGSDSSIIKARKNIRVHDRENNLLLTGHVFDYFRKEEYMHLTEEGKMEFLEKNSDKVTSTITAQEFERFLDKKETVIRGDIRIKAKSTDAMGEYATYHENEESILLEGNPRIDRSGKILRAGKIVFYPREGRSILTEGVHLGN
;
A
#
# COMPACT_ATOMS: atom_id res chain seq x y z
N MET A 1 21.34 -57.52 8.20
CA MET A 1 22.65 -57.39 8.88
C MET A 1 22.87 -55.94 9.28
N LYS A 2 23.63 -55.68 10.35
CA LYS A 2 24.04 -54.34 10.81
C LYS A 2 25.50 -54.10 10.46
N SER A 3 25.87 -52.88 10.09
CA SER A 3 27.17 -52.30 10.48
C SER A 3 27.05 -50.77 10.58
N LYS A 4 27.53 -50.23 11.70
CA LYS A 4 27.72 -48.79 11.96
C LYS A 4 29.22 -48.57 12.19
N SER A 5 29.77 -47.47 11.70
CA SER A 5 30.74 -46.60 12.39
C SER A 5 31.01 -45.41 11.44
N LEU A 6 30.73 -44.15 11.79
CA LEU A 6 31.20 -43.36 12.93
C LEU A 6 32.72 -43.18 12.91
N SER A 7 33.17 -41.96 12.62
CA SER A 7 34.51 -41.48 12.94
C SER A 7 34.40 -40.13 13.65
N PHE A 8 35.19 -39.96 14.70
CA PHE A 8 35.00 -38.93 15.72
C PHE A 8 36.30 -38.10 15.86
N PHE A 9 36.16 -36.79 15.73
CA PHE A 9 36.71 -35.76 16.64
C PHE A 9 38.17 -35.85 17.17
N LEU A 10 38.94 -34.81 16.87
CA LEU A 10 40.05 -34.25 17.67
C LEU A 10 40.01 -32.73 17.38
N PHE A 11 39.62 -31.79 18.25
CA PHE A 11 39.95 -31.49 19.64
C PHE A 11 41.39 -30.99 19.86
N ALA A 12 41.56 -29.67 19.88
CA ALA A 12 42.63 -28.97 20.58
C ALA A 12 42.12 -27.57 21.00
N LEU A 13 42.11 -27.29 22.29
CA LEU A 13 41.66 -26.03 22.90
C LEU A 13 42.65 -25.67 24.00
N PHE A 14 43.25 -24.47 23.95
CA PHE A 14 44.19 -24.03 24.99
C PHE A 14 44.15 -22.53 25.30
N PHE A 15 44.09 -22.27 26.60
CA PHE A 15 44.04 -20.99 27.32
C PHE A 15 44.72 -21.26 28.71
N ILE A 16 45.25 -20.32 29.50
CA ILE A 16 45.24 -18.85 29.43
C ILE A 16 46.44 -18.26 30.22
N LEU A 17 47.17 -17.24 29.66
CA LEU A 17 48.10 -16.32 30.40
C LEU A 17 49.38 -16.98 31.02
N HIS A 18 50.52 -16.35 31.37
CA HIS A 18 51.09 -14.98 31.28
C HIS A 18 52.64 -15.09 31.46
N SER A 19 53.56 -14.10 31.37
CA SER A 19 53.51 -12.64 31.09
C SER A 19 54.89 -12.09 30.60
N ARG A 20 54.91 -10.83 30.16
CA ARG A 20 56.02 -9.82 30.16
C ARG A 20 57.48 -10.23 29.85
N ALA A 21 57.95 -9.79 28.68
CA ALA A 21 59.06 -8.84 28.55
C ALA A 21 58.81 -7.92 27.34
N GLN A 22 59.29 -6.67 27.37
CA GLN A 22 58.98 -5.66 26.35
C GLN A 22 59.96 -5.71 25.16
N SER A 23 59.45 -5.55 23.94
CA SER A 23 60.20 -5.00 22.81
C SER A 23 59.29 -4.08 21.98
N HIS A 24 59.71 -2.84 21.77
CA HIS A 24 58.95 -1.87 20.97
C HIS A 24 59.15 -2.15 19.47
N THR A 25 58.19 -2.82 18.84
CA THR A 25 58.03 -2.81 17.40
C THR A 25 56.79 -1.99 17.04
N ARG A 26 56.99 -0.86 16.34
CA ARG A 26 55.87 -0.07 15.80
C ARG A 26 55.13 -0.94 14.76
N PRO A 27 53.78 -0.98 14.75
CA PRO A 27 53.06 -1.60 13.66
C PRO A 27 53.35 -0.84 12.35
N PRO A 28 53.37 -1.51 11.19
CA PRO A 28 53.64 -0.86 9.91
C PRO A 28 52.51 0.09 9.55
N LEU A 29 52.87 1.32 9.17
CA LEU A 29 51.95 2.29 8.58
C LEU A 29 51.67 1.86 7.12
N LEU A 30 50.58 1.13 6.92
CA LEU A 30 49.98 0.96 5.60
C LEU A 30 48.99 2.10 5.33
N PHE A 31 49.54 3.28 5.05
CA PHE A 31 48.84 4.31 4.31
C PHE A 31 49.37 4.30 2.88
N SER A 32 48.49 4.12 1.90
CA SER A 32 48.79 4.44 0.51
C SER A 32 49.08 5.95 0.42
N SER A 33 49.85 6.38 -0.58
CA SER A 33 50.02 7.81 -0.88
C SER A 33 48.79 8.42 -1.58
N GLU A 34 47.66 7.69 -1.63
CA GLU A 34 46.42 8.10 -2.30
C GLU A 34 45.27 8.37 -1.30
N ASP A 35 45.33 7.80 -0.08
CA ASP A 35 44.35 8.05 1.00
C ASP A 35 44.71 9.22 1.94
N LEU A 36 45.72 10.01 1.58
CA LEU A 36 46.15 11.22 2.29
C LEU A 36 45.88 12.53 1.52
N GLU A 37 44.89 12.54 0.62
CA GLU A 37 44.21 13.80 0.33
C GLU A 37 43.49 14.26 1.61
N PRO A 38 43.85 15.41 2.20
CA PRO A 38 42.99 15.99 3.22
C PRO A 38 41.65 16.26 2.54
N LYS A 39 40.56 15.68 3.06
CA LYS A 39 39.22 16.17 2.74
C LYS A 39 39.23 17.66 3.08
N THR A 40 39.27 18.50 2.05
CA THR A 40 39.30 19.95 2.20
C THR A 40 38.05 20.34 2.96
N PHE A 41 38.23 20.66 4.24
CA PHE A 41 37.19 21.19 5.08
C PHE A 41 36.81 22.54 4.47
N GLN A 42 35.69 22.62 3.77
CA GLN A 42 35.22 23.87 3.20
C GLN A 42 34.99 24.84 4.37
N GLY A 43 35.88 25.82 4.48
CA GLY A 43 35.80 26.84 5.50
C GLY A 43 34.51 27.64 5.33
N VAL A 44 33.94 28.10 6.45
CA VAL A 44 32.72 28.93 6.46
C VAL A 44 33.02 30.27 5.78
N GLY A 45 32.88 30.33 4.45
CA GLY A 45 33.09 31.54 3.65
C GLY A 45 33.88 31.36 2.34
N GLU A 46 34.40 30.17 2.01
CA GLU A 46 35.02 29.93 0.69
C GLU A 46 34.00 29.39 -0.33
N SER A 47 33.89 30.06 -1.47
CA SER A 47 33.11 29.58 -2.62
C SER A 47 33.82 28.42 -3.30
N ASP A 48 33.14 27.28 -3.45
CA ASP A 48 33.66 26.14 -4.22
C ASP A 48 33.97 26.55 -5.68
N PRO A 49 35.24 26.51 -6.12
CA PRO A 49 35.64 26.94 -7.46
C PRO A 49 35.07 26.09 -8.60
N LYS A 50 34.35 24.98 -8.29
CA LYS A 50 33.63 24.16 -9.29
C LYS A 50 32.13 24.50 -9.41
N ARG A 51 31.54 25.32 -8.53
CA ARG A 51 30.12 25.72 -8.58
C ARG A 51 29.94 27.09 -9.23
N ASN A 52 29.75 27.10 -10.55
CA ASN A 52 29.73 28.31 -11.40
C ASN A 52 28.40 29.11 -11.44
N GLU A 53 27.41 28.82 -10.59
CA GLU A 53 26.13 29.56 -10.58
C GLU A 53 26.00 30.49 -9.37
N SER A 54 26.64 31.67 -9.45
CA SER A 54 26.31 32.79 -8.58
C SER A 54 25.02 33.48 -9.05
N PHE A 55 23.87 32.94 -8.65
CA PHE A 55 22.61 33.66 -8.76
C PHE A 55 22.55 34.78 -7.70
N PRO A 56 21.99 35.96 -8.02
CA PRO A 56 21.91 37.05 -7.07
C PRO A 56 20.97 36.68 -5.92
N THR A 57 21.46 36.79 -4.69
CA THR A 57 20.69 36.66 -3.46
C THR A 57 20.57 38.04 -2.84
N TYR A 58 19.34 38.57 -2.79
CA TYR A 58 19.07 39.87 -2.19
C TYR A 58 18.61 39.69 -0.74
N TRP A 59 18.88 40.65 0.13
CA TRP A 59 18.44 40.61 1.52
C TRP A 59 18.23 42.02 2.08
N GLY A 60 17.44 42.14 3.14
CA GLY A 60 17.13 43.43 3.75
C GLY A 60 16.26 43.32 4.99
N GLY A 61 16.06 44.47 5.66
CA GLY A 61 15.24 44.63 6.86
C GLY A 61 15.15 46.12 7.21
N ASN A 62 14.30 46.48 8.17
CA ASN A 62 14.14 47.88 8.60
C ASN A 62 15.34 48.39 9.41
N ALA A 63 16.04 47.50 10.10
CA ALA A 63 17.28 47.77 10.80
C ALA A 63 18.39 46.80 10.34
N LEU A 64 19.60 47.34 10.23
CA LEU A 64 20.81 46.65 9.81
C LEU A 64 21.94 47.00 10.79
N THR A 65 22.58 45.99 11.38
CA THR A 65 23.89 46.15 12.02
C THR A 65 24.92 45.28 11.31
N GLN A 66 26.17 45.72 11.29
CA GLN A 66 27.30 45.01 10.72
C GLN A 66 28.38 44.84 11.78
N GLU A 67 28.93 43.65 11.89
CA GLU A 67 30.09 43.33 12.74
C GLU A 67 31.04 42.40 11.97
N ASP A 68 32.35 42.56 12.18
CA ASP A 68 33.34 41.60 11.69
C ASP A 68 33.68 40.65 12.84
N ARG A 69 33.43 39.34 12.64
CA ARG A 69 33.62 38.30 13.64
C ARG A 69 34.60 37.26 13.13
N GLU A 70 35.46 36.76 14.02
CA GLU A 70 36.29 35.60 13.71
C GLU A 70 35.48 34.31 13.91
N VAL A 71 35.26 33.58 12.81
CA VAL A 71 34.49 32.33 12.79
C VAL A 71 35.43 31.25 12.25
N GLN A 72 35.75 30.26 13.08
CA GLN A 72 36.68 29.18 12.75
C GLN A 72 38.08 29.66 12.26
N GLY A 73 38.56 30.82 12.76
CA GLY A 73 39.83 31.42 12.36
C GLY A 73 39.78 32.31 11.11
N LEU A 74 38.61 32.44 10.48
CA LEU A 74 38.39 33.32 9.33
C LEU A 74 37.64 34.58 9.77
N LYS A 75 38.06 35.75 9.26
CA LYS A 75 37.32 37.01 9.46
C LYS A 75 36.11 37.05 8.53
N VAL A 76 34.92 37.01 9.12
CA VAL A 76 33.64 37.04 8.41
C VAL A 76 32.86 38.29 8.83
N THR A 77 32.44 39.09 7.86
CA THR A 77 31.44 40.14 8.09
C THR A 77 30.06 39.50 8.27
N ILE A 78 29.45 39.73 9.43
CA ILE A 78 28.09 39.29 9.76
C ILE A 78 27.18 40.52 9.76
N PHE A 79 26.02 40.39 9.11
CA PHE A 79 24.97 41.39 9.09
C PHE A 79 23.78 40.88 9.91
N SER A 80 23.33 41.64 10.92
CA SER A 80 22.07 41.34 11.62
C SER A 80 20.96 42.22 11.06
N LEU A 81 19.91 41.58 10.54
CA LEU A 81 18.71 42.17 9.99
C LEU A 81 17.58 42.06 11.00
N GLU A 82 16.91 43.16 11.31
CA GLU A 82 15.75 43.19 12.22
C GLU A 82 14.61 44.03 11.66
N GLY A 83 13.38 43.73 12.10
CA GLY A 83 12.17 44.43 11.67
C GLY A 83 11.79 44.09 10.23
N GLY A 84 11.07 42.99 10.02
CA GLY A 84 10.68 42.53 8.69
C GLY A 84 11.87 42.04 7.85
N ALA A 85 12.82 41.33 8.47
CA ALA A 85 14.02 40.82 7.81
C ALA A 85 13.69 39.74 6.76
N TRP A 86 14.36 39.79 5.61
CA TRP A 86 14.15 38.86 4.50
C TRP A 86 15.42 38.57 3.69
N ILE A 87 15.41 37.41 3.02
CA ILE A 87 16.33 36.97 1.98
C ILE A 87 15.47 36.53 0.77
N GLN A 88 15.80 37.00 -0.42
CA GLN A 88 15.22 36.57 -1.68
C GLN A 88 16.21 35.67 -2.42
N HIS A 89 15.88 34.38 -2.48
CA HIS A 89 16.62 33.37 -3.24
C HIS A 89 15.79 33.03 -4.49
N LYS A 90 16.22 33.47 -5.68
CA LYS A 90 15.48 33.26 -6.94
C LYS A 90 14.01 33.71 -6.78
N LYS A 91 13.03 32.79 -6.86
CA LYS A 91 11.59 33.07 -6.64
C LYS A 91 11.10 32.82 -5.21
N VAL A 92 11.94 32.28 -4.33
CA VAL A 92 11.60 31.94 -2.94
C VAL A 92 12.00 33.08 -2.02
N LYS A 93 11.04 33.55 -1.21
CA LYS A 93 11.28 34.56 -0.19
C LYS A 93 11.37 33.90 1.18
N LEU A 94 12.51 34.03 1.85
CA LEU A 94 12.71 33.61 3.23
C LEU A 94 12.59 34.86 4.11
N ALA A 95 11.76 34.83 5.15
CA ALA A 95 11.56 35.95 6.06
C ALA A 95 11.59 35.49 7.53
N ALA A 96 12.03 36.37 8.42
CA ALA A 96 11.96 36.15 9.87
C ALA A 96 11.95 37.47 10.65
N ASN A 97 11.70 37.40 11.96
CA ASN A 97 11.79 38.57 12.83
C ASN A 97 13.22 39.10 12.96
N ARG A 98 14.21 38.19 12.96
CA ARG A 98 15.65 38.51 12.88
C ARG A 98 16.35 37.51 11.96
N ILE A 99 17.29 38.00 11.14
CA ILE A 99 18.15 37.16 10.31
C ILE A 99 19.61 37.59 10.50
N GLU A 100 20.50 36.64 10.79
CA GLU A 100 21.95 36.86 10.79
C GLU A 100 22.52 36.31 9.48
N VAL A 101 23.02 37.19 8.62
CA VAL A 101 23.56 36.89 7.28
C VAL A 101 25.08 36.92 7.33
N TYR A 102 25.72 35.87 6.83
CA TYR A 102 27.18 35.72 6.80
C TYR A 102 27.68 36.05 5.39
N GLY A 103 28.59 37.03 5.33
CA GLY A 103 29.12 37.59 4.08
C GLY A 103 28.12 38.44 3.30
N LYS A 104 28.64 39.37 2.47
CA LYS A 104 27.81 40.26 1.63
C LYS A 104 26.92 39.47 0.65
N GLU A 105 27.42 38.33 0.19
CA GLU A 105 26.73 37.44 -0.73
C GLU A 105 25.67 36.52 -0.09
N ALA A 106 25.48 36.61 1.23
CA ALA A 106 24.59 35.74 2.01
C ALA A 106 24.84 34.24 1.76
N TYR A 107 26.11 33.81 1.88
CA TYR A 107 26.45 32.40 1.65
C TYR A 107 25.81 31.46 2.69
N LYS A 108 25.62 31.97 3.91
CA LYS A 108 24.91 31.30 4.99
C LYS A 108 24.08 32.30 5.78
N ALA A 109 22.90 31.90 6.27
CA ALA A 109 22.11 32.75 7.16
C ALA A 109 21.31 31.97 8.21
N PHE A 110 21.13 32.59 9.38
CA PHE A 110 20.33 32.05 10.49
C PHE A 110 19.09 32.90 10.71
N LEU A 111 17.92 32.30 10.48
CA LEU A 111 16.60 32.90 10.62
C LEU A 111 16.06 32.58 12.02
N LYS A 112 15.67 33.60 12.78
CA LYS A 112 15.33 33.47 14.21
C LYS A 112 13.98 34.09 14.56
N ASN A 113 13.37 33.55 15.62
CA ASN A 113 12.16 34.05 16.27
C ASN A 113 10.92 34.09 15.38
N GLY A 114 10.69 33.05 14.60
CA GLY A 114 9.55 32.93 13.67
C GLY A 114 10.01 33.10 12.23
N VAL A 115 10.06 31.99 11.51
CA VAL A 115 10.45 31.86 10.11
C VAL A 115 9.21 31.69 9.24
N ASN A 116 9.21 32.35 8.08
CA ASN A 116 8.17 32.25 7.05
C ASN A 116 8.86 32.20 5.67
N ILE A 117 8.74 31.08 4.97
CA ILE A 117 9.31 30.86 3.64
C ILE A 117 8.16 30.75 2.65
N GLU A 118 8.14 31.61 1.63
CA GLU A 118 7.09 31.68 0.62
C GLU A 118 7.66 31.34 -0.77
N ASP A 119 7.14 30.28 -1.37
CA ASP A 119 7.39 29.87 -2.75
C ASP A 119 6.15 30.21 -3.59
N HIS A 120 6.15 31.42 -4.15
CA HIS A 120 5.04 31.94 -4.94
C HIS A 120 4.79 31.17 -6.25
N GLU A 121 5.74 30.36 -6.72
CA GLU A 121 5.60 29.58 -7.95
C GLU A 121 4.86 28.26 -7.70
N ASN A 122 5.10 27.62 -6.54
CA ASN A 122 4.50 26.33 -6.21
C ASN A 122 3.29 26.44 -5.25
N GLY A 123 3.03 27.63 -4.70
CA GLY A 123 1.94 27.83 -3.73
C GLY A 123 2.24 27.22 -2.35
N THR A 124 3.53 27.11 -2.02
CA THR A 124 4.02 26.51 -0.78
C THR A 124 4.44 27.60 0.21
N VAL A 125 4.02 27.46 1.47
CA VAL A 125 4.46 28.30 2.58
C VAL A 125 4.97 27.42 3.71
N LEU A 126 6.21 27.62 4.16
CA LEU A 126 6.76 26.94 5.33
C LEU A 126 6.87 27.90 6.51
N LYS A 127 6.50 27.45 7.71
CA LYS A 127 6.57 28.22 8.96
C LYS A 127 7.25 27.42 10.06
N ALA A 128 8.11 28.06 10.85
CA ALA A 128 8.91 27.42 11.90
C ALA A 128 9.37 28.43 12.97
N GLY A 129 9.96 27.98 14.08
CA GLY A 129 10.58 28.88 15.07
C GLY A 129 11.94 29.41 14.62
N ILE A 130 12.77 28.53 14.05
CA ILE A 130 14.13 28.86 13.55
C ILE A 130 14.40 28.21 12.18
N GLY A 131 15.38 28.76 11.48
CA GLY A 131 15.85 28.24 10.20
C GLY A 131 17.33 28.54 9.94
N GLU A 132 17.95 27.71 9.11
CA GLU A 132 19.32 27.83 8.65
C GLU A 132 19.32 27.68 7.12
N TYR A 133 19.80 28.71 6.43
CA TYR A 133 19.88 28.77 4.96
C TYR A 133 21.34 28.63 4.52
N ASP A 134 21.57 27.75 3.55
CA ASP A 134 22.84 27.64 2.82
C ASP A 134 22.62 27.96 1.33
N LYS A 135 23.38 28.94 0.82
CA LYS A 135 23.29 29.40 -0.57
C LYS A 135 23.87 28.40 -1.56
N TYR A 136 24.96 27.72 -1.21
CA TYR A 136 25.69 26.85 -2.13
C TYR A 136 25.06 25.47 -2.23
N GLU A 137 24.53 24.95 -1.12
CA GLU A 137 23.70 23.74 -1.15
C GLU A 137 22.28 24.00 -1.70
N GLU A 138 21.85 25.26 -1.72
CA GLU A 138 20.48 25.69 -2.01
C GLU A 138 19.44 25.03 -1.07
N ILE A 139 19.79 24.89 0.21
CA ILE A 139 18.94 24.22 1.22
C ILE A 139 18.53 25.20 2.32
N VAL A 140 17.31 25.01 2.84
CA VAL A 140 16.86 25.60 4.11
C VAL A 140 16.46 24.50 5.08
N HIS A 141 17.13 24.42 6.22
CA HIS A 141 16.76 23.58 7.35
C HIS A 141 15.87 24.40 8.30
N ILE A 142 14.69 23.90 8.66
CA ILE A 142 13.77 24.59 9.59
C ILE A 142 13.35 23.67 10.75
N ARG A 143 13.28 24.24 11.96
CA ARG A 143 13.07 23.51 13.22
C ARG A 143 12.16 24.29 14.17
N GLU A 144 11.84 23.69 15.32
CA GLU A 144 10.88 24.21 16.30
C GLU A 144 9.45 24.32 15.74
N ARG A 145 8.73 23.19 15.76
CA ARG A 145 7.34 23.04 15.26
C ARG A 145 7.17 23.45 13.78
N PRO A 146 8.03 22.99 12.85
CA PRO A 146 7.90 23.35 11.45
C PRO A 146 6.59 22.81 10.85
N ARG A 147 5.99 23.61 9.97
CA ARG A 147 4.75 23.33 9.24
C ARG A 147 4.88 23.79 7.80
N LEU A 148 4.57 22.90 6.87
CA LEU A 148 4.38 23.19 5.46
C LEU A 148 2.88 23.33 5.16
N TYR A 149 2.53 24.38 4.43
CA TYR A 149 1.20 24.64 3.89
C TYR A 149 1.31 24.63 2.37
N PHE A 150 0.52 23.79 1.72
CA PHE A 150 0.52 23.67 0.26
C PHE A 150 -0.92 23.67 -0.25
N ARG A 151 -1.18 24.42 -1.34
CA ARG A 151 -2.45 24.39 -2.04
C ARG A 151 -2.27 23.73 -3.40
N ASP A 152 -2.94 22.61 -3.61
CA ASP A 152 -2.82 21.88 -4.87
C ASP A 152 -3.55 22.56 -6.04
N LYS A 153 -3.35 22.05 -7.26
CA LYS A 153 -3.98 22.59 -8.48
C LYS A 153 -5.51 22.49 -8.48
N THR A 154 -6.09 21.63 -7.66
CA THR A 154 -7.55 21.51 -7.47
C THR A 154 -8.09 22.48 -6.41
N GLY A 155 -7.18 23.19 -5.72
CA GLY A 155 -7.49 24.17 -4.70
C GLY A 155 -7.59 23.60 -3.29
N LYS A 156 -7.34 22.29 -3.07
CA LYS A 156 -7.34 21.65 -1.74
C LYS A 156 -6.07 22.06 -0.98
N ASN A 157 -6.23 22.31 0.31
CA ASN A 157 -5.12 22.69 1.20
C ASN A 157 -4.60 21.46 1.93
N THR A 158 -3.30 21.18 1.79
CA THR A 158 -2.56 20.16 2.53
C THR A 158 -1.67 20.84 3.56
N ILE A 159 -1.69 20.35 4.81
CA ILE A 159 -0.82 20.82 5.89
C ILE A 159 0.05 19.66 6.31
N ILE A 160 1.36 19.85 6.37
CA ILE A 160 2.31 18.83 6.82
C ILE A 160 3.11 19.36 8.00
N SER A 161 3.18 18.60 9.09
CA SER A 161 4.02 18.91 10.26
C SER A 161 5.02 17.80 10.55
N ALA A 162 6.20 18.18 11.04
CA ALA A 162 7.30 17.28 11.38
C ALA A 162 8.11 17.86 12.56
N THR A 163 9.16 17.17 13.00
CA THR A 163 10.11 17.71 14.00
C THR A 163 11.11 18.66 13.33
N THR A 164 11.64 18.27 12.17
CA THR A 164 12.47 19.11 11.29
C THR A 164 12.00 18.98 9.83
N ILE A 165 12.23 20.02 9.04
CA ILE A 165 11.99 20.02 7.59
C ILE A 165 13.22 20.58 6.90
N ASP A 166 13.70 19.89 5.87
CA ASP A 166 14.80 20.31 5.01
C ASP A 166 14.26 20.56 3.60
N ARG A 167 14.44 21.78 3.09
CA ARG A 167 13.90 22.25 1.81
C ARG A 167 15.02 22.48 0.81
N GLU A 168 15.10 21.65 -0.23
CA GLU A 168 15.92 21.90 -1.41
C GLU A 168 15.22 22.93 -2.32
N LEU A 169 15.79 24.12 -2.43
CA LEU A 169 15.25 25.25 -3.21
C LEU A 169 15.38 25.01 -4.72
N ALA A 170 16.49 24.40 -5.16
CA ALA A 170 16.75 24.07 -6.56
C ALA A 170 15.75 23.06 -7.14
N THR A 171 15.56 21.94 -6.42
CA THR A 171 14.77 20.78 -6.88
C THR A 171 13.30 20.85 -6.48
N LYS A 172 12.93 21.79 -5.59
CA LYS A 172 11.59 21.91 -4.98
C LYS A 172 11.17 20.63 -4.26
N THR A 173 12.14 19.99 -3.62
CA THR A 173 11.96 18.80 -2.79
C THR A 173 11.98 19.21 -1.32
N THR A 174 11.00 18.73 -0.56
CA THR A 174 10.91 18.96 0.88
C THR A 174 11.01 17.63 1.60
N ARG A 175 12.05 17.44 2.41
CA ARG A 175 12.26 16.28 3.27
C ARG A 175 11.76 16.59 4.68
N LEU A 176 11.02 15.68 5.28
CA LEU A 176 10.35 15.86 6.55
C LEU A 176 10.75 14.73 7.50
N HIS A 177 11.21 15.08 8.70
CA HIS A 177 11.80 14.11 9.63
C HIS A 177 11.19 14.20 11.03
N GLY A 178 11.07 13.04 11.67
CA GLY A 178 10.68 12.90 13.07
C GLY A 178 9.17 13.11 13.28
N GLY A 179 8.39 12.07 13.04
CA GLY A 179 6.95 12.05 13.35
C GLY A 179 6.14 12.94 12.41
N VAL A 180 6.15 12.60 11.13
CA VAL A 180 5.48 13.37 10.08
C VAL A 180 3.99 13.07 10.07
N ILE A 181 3.20 14.15 10.07
CA ILE A 181 1.74 14.11 9.92
C ILE A 181 1.36 14.92 8.69
N VAL A 182 0.78 14.26 7.68
CA VAL A 182 0.19 14.88 6.48
C VAL A 182 -1.32 14.97 6.71
N SER A 183 -1.87 16.17 6.71
CA SER A 183 -3.30 16.44 6.80
C SER A 183 -3.80 16.99 5.47
N HIS A 184 -4.57 16.19 4.73
CA HIS A 184 -5.23 16.54 3.48
C HIS A 184 -6.76 16.40 3.67
N PRO A 185 -7.64 17.12 2.93
CA PRO A 185 -9.07 17.13 3.23
C PRO A 185 -9.79 15.76 3.16
N GLU A 186 -9.19 14.78 2.47
CA GLU A 186 -9.74 13.43 2.32
C GLU A 186 -9.02 12.35 3.14
N ILE A 187 -7.77 12.61 3.54
CA ILE A 187 -6.86 11.62 4.15
C ILE A 187 -5.94 12.25 5.19
N THR A 188 -5.55 11.48 6.19
CA THR A 188 -4.44 11.80 7.09
C THR A 188 -3.39 10.70 7.03
N ILE A 189 -2.11 11.06 6.89
CA ILE A 189 -0.98 10.11 6.85
C ILE A 189 -0.08 10.37 8.06
N PHE A 190 0.32 9.30 8.75
CA PHE A 190 1.30 9.29 9.84
C PHE A 190 2.48 8.40 9.43
N CYS A 191 3.70 8.91 9.55
CA CYS A 191 4.94 8.23 9.16
C CYS A 191 6.13 8.80 9.96
N ALA A 192 7.30 8.14 9.95
CA ALA A 192 8.47 8.67 10.66
C ALA A 192 9.18 9.74 9.82
N GLU A 193 9.25 9.53 8.50
CA GLU A 193 9.80 10.46 7.52
C GLU A 193 8.96 10.51 6.24
N ALA A 194 9.02 11.66 5.55
CA ALA A 194 8.40 11.81 4.23
C ALA A 194 9.23 12.71 3.31
N VAL A 195 9.03 12.54 2.01
CA VAL A 195 9.53 13.43 0.97
C VAL A 195 8.34 13.93 0.16
N PHE A 196 8.19 15.25 0.10
CA PHE A 196 7.21 15.92 -0.73
C PHE A 196 7.91 16.57 -1.92
N LYS A 197 7.57 16.11 -3.13
CA LYS A 197 8.01 16.70 -4.39
C LYS A 197 6.90 17.61 -4.92
N GLU A 198 7.10 18.92 -4.81
CA GLU A 198 6.02 19.89 -5.07
C GLU A 198 5.64 19.99 -6.55
N SER A 199 6.61 19.91 -7.45
CA SER A 199 6.35 19.95 -8.90
C SER A 199 5.60 18.70 -9.40
N GLU A 200 5.79 17.55 -8.74
CA GLU A 200 5.06 16.29 -9.01
C GLU A 200 3.74 16.17 -8.21
N GLN A 201 3.52 17.04 -7.20
CA GLN A 201 2.44 16.95 -6.22
C GLN A 201 2.36 15.58 -5.52
N LEU A 202 3.53 14.99 -5.30
CA LEU A 202 3.74 13.63 -4.83
C LEU A 202 4.37 13.64 -3.43
N ILE A 203 3.67 13.06 -2.46
CA ILE A 203 4.18 12.75 -1.14
C ILE A 203 4.54 11.26 -1.09
N THR A 204 5.78 10.95 -0.76
CA THR A 204 6.25 9.58 -0.46
C THR A 204 6.70 9.45 0.99
N THR A 205 6.52 8.30 1.62
CA THR A 205 6.89 8.07 3.02
C THR A 205 8.00 7.04 3.20
N ASP A 206 8.58 7.01 4.39
CA ASP A 206 9.32 5.85 4.90
C ASP A 206 8.38 4.63 5.14
N PRO A 207 8.94 3.44 5.49
CA PRO A 207 8.16 2.22 5.62
C PRO A 207 7.25 2.14 6.86
N ASN A 208 6.15 1.37 6.74
CA ASN A 208 5.06 1.28 7.72
C ASN A 208 4.27 2.59 7.96
N PRO A 209 3.96 3.39 6.93
CA PRO A 209 3.06 4.53 7.10
C PRO A 209 1.64 4.05 7.45
N ILE A 210 0.91 4.90 8.15
CA ILE A 210 -0.49 4.72 8.49
C ILE A 210 -1.30 5.81 7.79
N LEU A 211 -2.21 5.43 6.90
CA LEU A 211 -3.13 6.36 6.23
C LEU A 211 -4.57 6.08 6.69
N ILE A 212 -5.28 7.12 7.11
CA ILE A 212 -6.67 7.07 7.57
C ILE A 212 -7.54 7.94 6.65
N SER A 213 -8.71 7.44 6.25
CA SER A 213 -9.66 8.16 5.38
C SER A 213 -11.09 7.72 5.65
N LYS A 214 -11.87 8.55 6.36
CA LYS A 214 -13.27 8.30 6.78
C LYS A 214 -13.49 6.91 7.42
N ASN A 215 -13.79 5.91 6.61
CA ASN A 215 -14.09 4.52 6.98
C ASN A 215 -13.00 3.51 6.56
N ARG A 216 -11.82 4.01 6.20
CA ARG A 216 -10.70 3.21 5.68
C ARG A 216 -9.41 3.48 6.43
N TYR A 217 -8.64 2.42 6.66
CA TYR A 217 -7.28 2.43 7.19
C TYR A 217 -6.38 1.68 6.21
N LEU A 218 -5.23 2.25 5.85
CA LEU A 218 -4.30 1.68 4.88
C LEU A 218 -2.86 1.69 5.41
N THR A 219 -2.10 0.64 5.10
CA THR A 219 -0.66 0.53 5.40
C THR A 219 0.07 -0.38 4.40
N GLY A 220 1.40 -0.32 4.38
CA GLY A 220 2.30 -1.06 3.50
C GLY A 220 3.76 -0.73 3.83
N GLN A 221 4.71 -1.08 2.96
CA GLN A 221 6.13 -0.72 3.15
C GLN A 221 6.57 0.52 2.38
N LYS A 222 5.82 0.95 1.36
CA LYS A 222 6.01 2.24 0.67
C LYS A 222 4.64 2.81 0.36
N LEU A 223 4.47 4.11 0.58
CA LEU A 223 3.27 4.86 0.23
C LEU A 223 3.66 6.02 -0.68
N ALA A 224 2.92 6.18 -1.77
CA ALA A 224 2.96 7.33 -2.65
C ALA A 224 1.54 7.93 -2.76
N PHE A 225 1.40 9.21 -2.45
CA PHE A 225 0.14 9.95 -2.53
C PHE A 225 0.28 11.14 -3.48
N TYR A 226 -0.50 11.13 -4.56
CA TYR A 226 -0.61 12.21 -5.53
C TYR A 226 -1.80 13.09 -5.14
N THR A 227 -1.54 14.30 -4.66
CA THR A 227 -2.59 15.15 -4.05
C THR A 227 -3.62 15.61 -5.10
N ASN A 228 -3.15 15.98 -6.30
CA ASN A 228 -3.95 16.37 -7.46
C ASN A 228 -4.93 15.28 -7.93
N GLU A 229 -4.46 14.03 -8.03
CA GLU A 229 -5.24 12.87 -8.49
C GLU A 229 -6.05 12.21 -7.36
N SER A 230 -5.81 12.61 -6.11
CA SER A 230 -6.33 11.94 -4.90
C SER A 230 -6.02 10.43 -4.89
N LYS A 231 -4.89 10.07 -5.52
CA LYS A 231 -4.47 8.70 -5.85
C LYS A 231 -3.39 8.24 -4.88
N ILE A 232 -3.60 7.04 -4.35
CA ILE A 232 -2.74 6.38 -3.38
C ILE A 232 -2.17 5.13 -4.05
N ILE A 233 -0.86 4.94 -3.93
CA ILE A 233 -0.17 3.70 -4.28
C ILE A 233 0.51 3.18 -3.01
N LEU A 234 0.30 1.91 -2.72
CA LEU A 234 0.98 1.16 -1.68
C LEU A 234 1.73 0.01 -2.33
N ASP A 235 2.97 -0.21 -1.91
CA ASP A 235 3.81 -1.32 -2.35
C ASP A 235 4.34 -2.10 -1.15
N GLU A 236 4.41 -3.42 -1.33
CA GLU A 236 4.90 -4.45 -0.40
C GLU A 236 4.11 -4.54 0.93
N LYS A 237 3.73 -5.77 1.33
CA LYS A 237 2.99 -6.07 2.58
C LYS A 237 1.71 -5.23 2.75
N THR A 238 1.05 -4.88 1.66
CA THR A 238 -0.04 -3.88 1.67
C THR A 238 -1.31 -4.43 2.30
N VAL A 239 -1.97 -3.63 3.13
CA VAL A 239 -3.27 -3.97 3.72
C VAL A 239 -4.15 -2.72 3.79
N LEU A 240 -5.39 -2.85 3.33
CA LEU A 240 -6.48 -1.88 3.46
C LEU A 240 -7.61 -2.54 4.27
N PHE A 241 -8.04 -1.88 5.34
CA PHE A 241 -9.21 -2.23 6.12
C PHE A 241 -10.31 -1.21 5.81
N GLN A 242 -11.51 -1.70 5.52
CA GLN A 242 -12.66 -0.88 5.12
C GLN A 242 -13.90 -1.31 5.90
N SER A 243 -14.52 -0.38 6.61
CA SER A 243 -15.78 -0.62 7.32
C SER A 243 -16.97 -0.05 6.56
N ALA A 244 -18.04 -0.85 6.47
CA ALA A 244 -19.32 -0.44 5.89
C ALA A 244 -20.46 -0.80 6.85
N ILE A 245 -21.58 -0.07 6.75
CA ILE A 245 -22.84 -0.46 7.39
C ILE A 245 -23.70 -1.10 6.31
N GLU A 246 -24.14 -2.33 6.55
CA GLU A 246 -24.90 -3.13 5.60
C GLU A 246 -26.23 -3.55 6.25
N SER A 247 -27.32 -3.57 5.46
CA SER A 247 -28.58 -4.17 5.89
C SER A 247 -28.56 -5.66 5.56
N LYS A 248 -28.71 -6.54 6.56
CA LYS A 248 -28.99 -7.97 6.37
C LYS A 248 -30.43 -8.26 6.77
N LYS A 249 -31.19 -8.86 5.86
CA LYS A 249 -32.52 -9.44 6.14
C LYS A 249 -32.33 -10.80 6.78
N ASP A 250 -33.09 -11.09 7.82
CA ASP A 250 -33.21 -12.45 8.35
C ASP A 250 -34.22 -13.29 7.55
N SER A 251 -34.39 -14.55 7.93
CA SER A 251 -35.35 -15.48 7.33
C SER A 251 -36.82 -15.07 7.52
N GLU A 252 -37.12 -14.11 8.40
CA GLU A 252 -38.45 -13.54 8.62
C GLU A 252 -38.64 -12.20 7.85
N GLY A 253 -37.63 -11.80 7.06
CA GLY A 253 -37.64 -10.58 6.24
C GLY A 253 -37.34 -9.29 7.01
N LYS A 254 -36.96 -9.39 8.29
CA LYS A 254 -36.68 -8.23 9.14
C LYS A 254 -35.27 -7.72 8.87
N GLU A 255 -35.16 -6.42 8.57
CA GLU A 255 -33.87 -5.78 8.34
C GLU A 255 -33.13 -5.47 9.64
N SER A 256 -31.88 -5.91 9.71
CA SER A 256 -30.91 -5.53 10.75
C SER A 256 -29.74 -4.81 10.11
N LYS A 257 -29.22 -3.77 10.77
CA LYS A 257 -28.00 -3.07 10.33
C LYS A 257 -26.79 -3.65 11.03
N GLN A 258 -25.82 -4.13 10.26
CA GLN A 258 -24.58 -4.70 10.76
C GLN A 258 -23.37 -3.91 10.22
N THR A 259 -22.38 -3.70 11.08
CA THR A 259 -21.07 -3.21 10.64
C THR A 259 -20.27 -4.38 10.08
N VAL A 260 -19.86 -4.29 8.82
CA VAL A 260 -19.03 -5.30 8.16
C VAL A 260 -17.64 -4.71 7.92
N ILE A 261 -16.61 -5.53 8.14
CA ILE A 261 -15.22 -5.19 7.88
C ILE A 261 -14.75 -6.02 6.69
N THR A 262 -14.29 -5.33 5.65
CA THR A 262 -13.63 -5.91 4.48
C THR A 262 -12.13 -5.63 4.59
N ILE A 263 -11.32 -6.69 4.53
CA ILE A 263 -9.85 -6.61 4.54
C ILE A 263 -9.37 -6.93 3.12
N LEU A 264 -8.59 -6.01 2.57
CA LEU A 264 -8.05 -6.03 1.22
C LEU A 264 -6.52 -6.10 1.33
N LYS A 265 -5.89 -7.12 0.73
CA LYS A 265 -4.45 -7.38 0.83
C LYS A 265 -3.87 -7.76 -0.53
N GLY A 266 -2.65 -7.29 -0.82
CA GLY A 266 -1.86 -7.74 -1.96
C GLY A 266 -0.39 -7.30 -1.88
N ASP A 267 0.35 -7.55 -2.94
CA ASP A 267 1.73 -7.09 -3.09
C ASP A 267 1.76 -5.60 -3.45
N LYS A 268 0.77 -5.12 -4.21
CA LYS A 268 0.53 -3.71 -4.52
C LYS A 268 -0.97 -3.37 -4.42
N ILE A 269 -1.28 -2.20 -3.88
CA ILE A 269 -2.62 -1.60 -3.91
C ILE A 269 -2.54 -0.22 -4.57
N VAL A 270 -3.38 0.02 -5.57
CA VAL A 270 -3.60 1.33 -6.18
C VAL A 270 -5.03 1.74 -5.93
N SER A 271 -5.26 2.91 -5.35
CA SER A 271 -6.59 3.43 -5.09
C SER A 271 -6.74 4.85 -5.60
N SER A 272 -7.73 5.09 -6.45
CA SER A 272 -8.03 6.36 -7.10
C SER A 272 -9.53 6.50 -7.35
N PRO A 273 -10.04 7.69 -7.71
CA PRO A 273 -11.33 7.82 -8.38
C PRO A 273 -11.33 7.05 -9.72
N ASN A 274 -12.50 6.58 -10.15
CA ASN A 274 -12.78 6.11 -11.51
C ASN A 274 -13.48 7.20 -12.33
N GLU A 275 -13.89 6.88 -13.57
CA GLU A 275 -14.58 7.82 -14.48
C GLU A 275 -15.92 8.35 -13.91
N ASN A 276 -16.60 7.56 -13.09
CA ASN A 276 -17.84 7.94 -12.39
C ASN A 276 -17.57 8.72 -11.08
N ASN A 277 -16.32 9.08 -10.80
CA ASN A 277 -15.86 9.68 -9.54
C ASN A 277 -16.11 8.80 -8.29
N GLU A 278 -16.40 7.50 -8.47
CA GLU A 278 -16.43 6.53 -7.39
C GLU A 278 -15.01 6.05 -7.08
N ARG A 279 -14.78 5.55 -5.86
CA ARG A 279 -13.47 5.00 -5.51
C ARG A 279 -13.29 3.61 -6.12
N SER A 280 -12.24 3.42 -6.92
CA SER A 280 -11.70 2.10 -7.24
C SER A 280 -10.47 1.78 -6.39
N VAL A 281 -10.27 0.48 -6.14
CA VAL A 281 -9.12 -0.12 -5.46
C VAL A 281 -8.68 -1.31 -6.30
N LEU A 282 -7.59 -1.14 -7.04
CA LEU A 282 -6.91 -2.21 -7.76
C LEU A 282 -5.86 -2.85 -6.86
N ILE A 283 -5.87 -4.17 -6.78
CA ILE A 283 -4.97 -5.00 -5.98
C ILE A 283 -4.27 -5.97 -6.93
N THR A 284 -2.94 -6.01 -6.91
CA THR A 284 -2.15 -6.91 -7.75
C THR A 284 -1.10 -7.66 -6.95
N GLY A 285 -0.89 -8.94 -7.33
CA GLY A 285 0.00 -9.85 -6.62
C GLY A 285 -0.63 -10.36 -5.32
N ASN A 286 -0.82 -11.68 -5.20
CA ASN A 286 -1.43 -12.34 -4.03
C ASN A 286 -2.75 -11.68 -3.56
N ALA A 287 -3.54 -11.14 -4.50
CA ALA A 287 -4.69 -10.30 -4.21
C ALA A 287 -5.74 -11.08 -3.42
N THR A 288 -6.15 -10.53 -2.28
CA THR A 288 -7.06 -11.18 -1.31
C THR A 288 -8.10 -10.20 -0.82
N VAL A 289 -9.38 -10.59 -0.91
CA VAL A 289 -10.49 -10.02 -0.14
C VAL A 289 -10.81 -10.98 0.99
N LEU A 290 -10.94 -10.47 2.20
CA LEU A 290 -11.37 -11.23 3.37
C LEU A 290 -12.49 -10.48 4.10
N ARG A 291 -13.64 -11.14 4.22
CA ARG A 291 -14.77 -10.78 5.07
C ARG A 291 -14.99 -11.94 6.06
N ASN A 292 -16.06 -11.90 6.85
CA ASN A 292 -16.37 -12.96 7.81
C ASN A 292 -16.88 -14.22 7.10
N ASP A 293 -17.90 -14.02 6.27
CA ASP A 293 -18.60 -14.95 5.38
C ASP A 293 -17.76 -15.40 4.16
N LEU A 294 -16.96 -14.50 3.59
CA LEU A 294 -16.36 -14.67 2.28
C LEU A 294 -14.84 -14.46 2.28
N LYS A 295 -14.11 -15.29 1.54
CA LYS A 295 -12.71 -15.04 1.17
C LYS A 295 -12.51 -15.23 -0.33
N ILE A 296 -12.03 -14.21 -1.03
CA ILE A 296 -11.67 -14.27 -2.45
C ILE A 296 -10.15 -14.13 -2.55
N THR A 297 -9.49 -14.97 -3.35
CA THR A 297 -8.07 -14.79 -3.75
C THR A 297 -7.92 -14.88 -5.26
N SER A 298 -7.03 -14.09 -5.85
CA SER A 298 -6.72 -14.09 -7.29
C SER A 298 -5.34 -13.47 -7.57
N ASN A 299 -4.90 -13.46 -8.83
CA ASN A 299 -3.69 -12.70 -9.21
C ASN A 299 -3.93 -11.19 -9.17
N THR A 300 -5.11 -10.75 -9.62
CA THR A 300 -5.53 -9.34 -9.68
C THR A 300 -6.99 -9.21 -9.27
N LEU A 301 -7.30 -8.16 -8.51
CA LEU A 301 -8.65 -7.88 -8.04
C LEU A 301 -8.92 -6.37 -8.06
N GLU A 302 -10.08 -5.96 -8.57
CA GLU A 302 -10.59 -4.61 -8.48
C GLU A 302 -11.81 -4.58 -7.54
N SER A 303 -11.84 -3.62 -6.62
CA SER A 303 -12.99 -3.33 -5.76
C SER A 303 -13.46 -1.91 -6.03
N ILE A 304 -14.74 -1.74 -6.38
CA ILE A 304 -15.35 -0.44 -6.73
C ILE A 304 -16.46 -0.11 -5.72
N GLY A 305 -16.49 1.15 -5.29
CA GLY A 305 -17.47 1.67 -4.32
C GLY A 305 -16.91 1.78 -2.91
N SER A 306 -17.47 2.71 -2.12
CA SER A 306 -17.07 2.97 -0.71
C SER A 306 -17.41 1.84 0.26
N ASP A 307 -18.16 0.84 -0.21
CA ASP A 307 -18.62 -0.36 0.47
C ASP A 307 -18.22 -1.67 -0.28
N SER A 308 -17.35 -1.57 -1.30
CA SER A 308 -17.02 -2.69 -2.20
C SER A 308 -18.24 -3.28 -2.90
N SER A 309 -19.15 -2.43 -3.41
CA SER A 309 -20.36 -2.88 -4.10
C SER A 309 -20.12 -3.73 -5.36
N ILE A 310 -18.97 -3.56 -6.01
CA ILE A 310 -18.54 -4.42 -7.13
C ILE A 310 -17.15 -4.96 -6.83
N ILE A 311 -16.95 -6.28 -6.98
CA ILE A 311 -15.65 -6.93 -6.90
C ILE A 311 -15.40 -7.71 -8.18
N LYS A 312 -14.31 -7.41 -8.88
CA LYS A 312 -13.88 -8.08 -10.11
C LYS A 312 -12.55 -8.78 -9.85
N ALA A 313 -12.50 -10.10 -9.93
CA ALA A 313 -11.27 -10.88 -9.79
C ALA A 313 -10.89 -11.52 -11.13
N ARG A 314 -9.59 -11.62 -11.42
CA ARG A 314 -9.06 -12.22 -12.66
C ARG A 314 -7.86 -13.12 -12.37
N LYS A 315 -7.86 -14.30 -13.03
CA LYS A 315 -6.87 -15.40 -12.98
C LYS A 315 -6.67 -16.06 -11.61
N ASN A 316 -6.57 -17.39 -11.60
CA ASN A 316 -6.34 -18.23 -10.42
C ASN A 316 -7.31 -17.89 -9.27
N ILE A 317 -8.58 -17.70 -9.62
CA ILE A 317 -9.58 -17.22 -8.68
C ILE A 317 -9.98 -18.37 -7.77
N ARG A 318 -10.07 -18.08 -6.48
CA ARG A 318 -10.59 -19.00 -5.47
C ARG A 318 -11.49 -18.24 -4.51
N VAL A 319 -12.77 -18.54 -4.52
CA VAL A 319 -13.82 -17.97 -3.66
C VAL A 319 -14.22 -19.03 -2.65
N HIS A 320 -13.88 -18.82 -1.38
CA HIS A 320 -14.35 -19.64 -0.26
C HIS A 320 -15.54 -18.93 0.38
N ASP A 321 -16.74 -19.45 0.12
CA ASP A 321 -17.97 -19.09 0.81
C ASP A 321 -18.12 -19.98 2.05
N ARG A 322 -17.98 -19.36 3.22
CA ARG A 322 -18.01 -20.04 4.52
C ARG A 322 -19.42 -20.15 5.10
N GLU A 323 -20.36 -19.32 4.64
CA GLU A 323 -21.76 -19.41 5.06
C GLU A 323 -22.38 -20.68 4.44
N ASN A 324 -22.10 -20.93 3.16
CA ASN A 324 -22.67 -22.06 2.41
C ASN A 324 -21.73 -23.27 2.29
N ASN A 325 -20.51 -23.19 2.84
CA ASN A 325 -19.50 -24.26 2.80
C ASN A 325 -19.23 -24.71 1.35
N LEU A 326 -18.91 -23.72 0.49
CA LEU A 326 -18.61 -23.89 -0.93
C LEU A 326 -17.24 -23.30 -1.25
N LEU A 327 -16.56 -23.93 -2.20
CA LEU A 327 -15.33 -23.41 -2.79
C LEU A 327 -15.47 -23.31 -4.31
N LEU A 328 -15.43 -22.10 -4.85
CA LEU A 328 -15.50 -21.84 -6.28
C LEU A 328 -14.12 -21.49 -6.83
N THR A 329 -13.76 -21.97 -8.02
CA THR A 329 -12.53 -21.58 -8.73
C THR A 329 -12.76 -21.37 -10.23
N GLY A 330 -11.99 -20.47 -10.84
CA GLY A 330 -12.04 -20.14 -12.28
C GLY A 330 -11.07 -19.00 -12.63
N HIS A 331 -11.21 -18.38 -13.81
CA HIS A 331 -10.31 -17.30 -14.26
C HIS A 331 -10.95 -15.92 -14.46
N VAL A 332 -12.29 -15.84 -14.55
CA VAL A 332 -13.03 -14.56 -14.54
C VAL A 332 -14.15 -14.64 -13.50
N PHE A 333 -14.16 -13.71 -12.54
CA PHE A 333 -15.20 -13.61 -11.53
C PHE A 333 -15.63 -12.16 -11.34
N ASP A 334 -16.92 -11.90 -11.39
CA ASP A 334 -17.52 -10.61 -11.07
C ASP A 334 -18.63 -10.80 -10.02
N TYR A 335 -18.58 -10.00 -8.96
CA TYR A 335 -19.56 -9.97 -7.88
C TYR A 335 -20.18 -8.59 -7.79
N PHE A 336 -21.50 -8.55 -7.94
CA PHE A 336 -22.35 -7.37 -7.95
C PHE A 336 -23.23 -7.44 -6.71
N ARG A 337 -22.80 -6.77 -5.64
CA ARG A 337 -23.33 -6.98 -4.28
C ARG A 337 -24.69 -6.30 -4.07
N LYS A 338 -25.02 -5.23 -4.80
CA LYS A 338 -26.34 -4.56 -4.72
C LYS A 338 -27.41 -5.34 -5.48
N GLU A 339 -26.97 -6.04 -6.52
CA GLU A 339 -27.72 -6.91 -7.41
C GLU A 339 -27.81 -8.35 -6.87
N GLU A 340 -27.17 -8.63 -5.73
CA GLU A 340 -27.09 -9.94 -5.07
C GLU A 340 -26.63 -11.07 -6.02
N TYR A 341 -25.74 -10.74 -6.96
CA TYR A 341 -25.40 -11.59 -8.11
C TYR A 341 -23.88 -11.82 -8.23
N MET A 342 -23.49 -13.07 -8.51
CA MET A 342 -22.12 -13.47 -8.83
C MET A 342 -22.05 -14.21 -10.16
N HIS A 343 -20.99 -13.97 -10.92
CA HIS A 343 -20.69 -14.65 -12.18
C HIS A 343 -19.26 -15.20 -12.13
N LEU A 344 -19.08 -16.48 -12.47
CA LEU A 344 -17.79 -17.15 -12.54
C LEU A 344 -17.68 -17.93 -13.86
N THR A 345 -16.68 -17.61 -14.65
CA THR A 345 -16.42 -18.21 -15.97
C THR A 345 -14.94 -18.54 -16.16
N GLU A 346 -14.64 -19.23 -17.26
CA GLU A 346 -13.31 -19.76 -17.63
C GLU A 346 -12.80 -20.79 -16.61
N GLU A 347 -12.90 -22.08 -16.95
CA GLU A 347 -12.56 -23.23 -16.09
C GLU A 347 -13.31 -23.25 -14.75
N GLY A 348 -14.61 -22.91 -14.79
CA GLY A 348 -15.48 -22.88 -13.62
C GLY A 348 -15.54 -24.23 -12.90
N LYS A 349 -15.32 -24.20 -11.59
CA LYS A 349 -15.41 -25.36 -10.69
C LYS A 349 -16.05 -24.95 -9.37
N MET A 350 -16.96 -25.78 -8.86
CA MET A 350 -17.61 -25.65 -7.55
C MET A 350 -17.35 -26.92 -6.74
N GLU A 351 -16.79 -26.78 -5.55
CA GLU A 351 -16.57 -27.87 -4.59
C GLU A 351 -17.45 -27.67 -3.36
N PHE A 352 -18.18 -28.72 -3.00
CA PHE A 352 -19.02 -28.78 -1.81
C PHE A 352 -18.18 -29.28 -0.66
N LEU A 353 -18.15 -28.52 0.43
CA LEU A 353 -17.38 -28.85 1.62
C LEU A 353 -18.27 -29.48 2.69
N GLU A 354 -17.72 -30.41 3.46
CA GLU A 354 -18.33 -30.93 4.68
C GLU A 354 -18.35 -29.83 5.75
N LYS A 355 -19.46 -29.70 6.50
CA LYS A 355 -19.66 -28.59 7.43
C LYS A 355 -18.53 -28.54 8.48
N ASN A 356 -17.92 -27.36 8.66
CA ASN A 356 -16.76 -27.12 9.52
C ASN A 356 -15.48 -27.88 9.11
N SER A 357 -15.33 -28.23 7.83
CA SER A 357 -14.19 -29.01 7.30
C SER A 357 -13.81 -28.58 5.89
N ASP A 358 -12.52 -28.64 5.53
CA ASP A 358 -12.05 -28.42 4.15
C ASP A 358 -12.23 -29.66 3.24
N LYS A 359 -12.88 -30.72 3.74
CA LYS A 359 -13.08 -31.98 3.01
C LYS A 359 -14.19 -31.84 1.96
N VAL A 360 -13.82 -32.05 0.70
CA VAL A 360 -14.73 -32.03 -0.45
C VAL A 360 -15.63 -33.28 -0.46
N THR A 361 -16.94 -33.09 -0.57
CA THR A 361 -17.94 -34.19 -0.74
C THR A 361 -18.21 -34.48 -2.21
N SER A 362 -18.30 -33.43 -3.02
CA SER A 362 -18.52 -33.48 -4.47
C SER A 362 -17.95 -32.24 -5.17
N THR A 363 -17.67 -32.39 -6.46
CA THR A 363 -17.16 -31.34 -7.34
C THR A 363 -18.07 -31.21 -8.56
N ILE A 364 -18.35 -29.99 -9.01
CA ILE A 364 -18.93 -29.70 -10.32
C ILE A 364 -17.89 -28.93 -11.12
N THR A 365 -17.73 -29.24 -12.41
CA THR A 365 -17.02 -28.40 -13.39
C THR A 365 -17.97 -28.03 -14.51
N ALA A 366 -17.94 -26.78 -14.97
CA ALA A 366 -18.73 -26.27 -16.08
C ALA A 366 -18.06 -25.03 -16.72
N GLN A 367 -18.60 -24.54 -17.84
CA GLN A 367 -18.08 -23.33 -18.49
C GLN A 367 -18.46 -22.05 -17.72
N GLU A 368 -19.66 -22.03 -17.13
CA GLU A 368 -20.26 -20.86 -16.49
C GLU A 368 -21.04 -21.23 -15.21
N PHE A 369 -20.93 -20.38 -14.20
CA PHE A 369 -21.73 -20.38 -12.97
C PHE A 369 -22.28 -18.97 -12.72
N GLU A 370 -23.60 -18.82 -12.74
CA GLU A 370 -24.33 -17.62 -12.30
C GLU A 370 -25.02 -17.91 -10.97
N ARG A 371 -24.75 -17.11 -9.93
CA ARG A 371 -25.35 -17.31 -8.61
C ARG A 371 -26.14 -16.09 -8.17
N PHE A 372 -27.41 -16.32 -7.88
CA PHE A 372 -28.41 -15.36 -7.43
C PHE A 372 -28.62 -15.56 -5.92
N LEU A 373 -28.00 -14.71 -5.10
CA LEU A 373 -28.00 -14.82 -3.63
C LEU A 373 -29.38 -14.50 -3.03
N ASP A 374 -30.17 -13.65 -3.69
CA ASP A 374 -31.54 -13.31 -3.32
C ASP A 374 -32.48 -14.53 -3.39
N LYS A 375 -32.35 -15.32 -4.46
CA LYS A 375 -33.07 -16.58 -4.70
C LYS A 375 -32.41 -17.77 -4.00
N LYS A 376 -31.12 -17.64 -3.69
CA LYS A 376 -30.21 -18.70 -3.25
C LYS A 376 -30.14 -19.86 -4.25
N GLU A 377 -29.94 -19.49 -5.51
CA GLU A 377 -29.84 -20.41 -6.64
C GLU A 377 -28.52 -20.19 -7.37
N THR A 378 -27.86 -21.28 -7.78
CA THR A 378 -26.76 -21.21 -8.76
C THR A 378 -27.15 -21.94 -10.03
N VAL A 379 -27.22 -21.20 -11.14
CA VAL A 379 -27.38 -21.74 -12.49
C VAL A 379 -26.00 -22.05 -13.06
N ILE A 380 -25.86 -23.24 -13.64
CA ILE A 380 -24.61 -23.82 -14.10
C ILE A 380 -24.81 -24.23 -15.56
N ARG A 381 -23.89 -23.87 -16.45
CA ARG A 381 -24.04 -24.11 -17.90
C ARG A 381 -22.76 -24.56 -18.58
N GLY A 382 -22.93 -25.40 -19.60
CA GLY A 382 -21.88 -25.82 -20.53
C GLY A 382 -21.00 -26.93 -19.96
N ASP A 383 -20.99 -28.09 -20.65
CA ASP A 383 -20.13 -29.25 -20.35
C ASP A 383 -20.11 -29.68 -18.87
N ILE A 384 -21.27 -29.69 -18.22
CA ILE A 384 -21.38 -29.93 -16.79
C ILE A 384 -20.92 -31.35 -16.47
N ARG A 385 -19.99 -31.48 -15.52
CA ARG A 385 -19.57 -32.75 -14.94
C ARG A 385 -19.65 -32.67 -13.43
N ILE A 386 -20.41 -33.55 -12.81
CA ILE A 386 -20.53 -33.70 -11.36
C ILE A 386 -19.74 -34.95 -10.97
N LYS A 387 -18.80 -34.81 -10.04
CA LYS A 387 -18.03 -35.91 -9.45
C LYS A 387 -18.35 -36.05 -7.97
N ALA A 388 -18.68 -37.25 -7.54
CA ALA A 388 -18.81 -37.63 -6.14
C ALA A 388 -18.30 -39.06 -5.92
N LYS A 389 -18.21 -39.47 -4.65
CA LYS A 389 -17.49 -40.67 -4.18
C LYS A 389 -17.62 -41.95 -5.04
N SER A 390 -18.80 -42.23 -5.60
CA SER A 390 -19.06 -43.39 -6.48
C SER A 390 -19.96 -43.07 -7.67
N THR A 391 -20.00 -41.79 -8.06
CA THR A 391 -20.96 -41.25 -9.00
C THR A 391 -20.30 -40.16 -9.85
N ASP A 392 -20.20 -40.38 -11.17
CA ASP A 392 -19.88 -39.34 -12.14
C ASP A 392 -21.15 -39.04 -12.95
N ALA A 393 -21.58 -37.78 -13.03
CA ALA A 393 -22.74 -37.36 -13.84
C ALA A 393 -22.37 -36.26 -14.83
N MET A 394 -23.10 -36.19 -15.95
CA MET A 394 -22.89 -35.26 -17.04
C MET A 394 -24.22 -34.67 -17.52
N GLY A 395 -24.23 -33.41 -17.95
CA GLY A 395 -25.38 -32.73 -18.55
C GLY A 395 -25.00 -31.38 -19.15
N GLU A 396 -25.97 -30.65 -19.70
CA GLU A 396 -25.73 -29.35 -20.36
C GLU A 396 -26.12 -28.15 -19.49
N TYR A 397 -27.13 -28.34 -18.61
CA TYR A 397 -27.71 -27.31 -17.75
C TYR A 397 -27.95 -27.86 -16.35
N ALA A 398 -27.69 -27.08 -15.30
CA ALA A 398 -28.08 -27.44 -13.95
C ALA A 398 -28.45 -26.23 -13.10
N THR A 399 -29.35 -26.43 -12.14
CA THR A 399 -29.68 -25.45 -11.11
C THR A 399 -29.43 -26.07 -9.74
N TYR A 400 -28.58 -25.44 -8.93
CA TYR A 400 -28.37 -25.76 -7.53
C TYR A 400 -29.27 -24.87 -6.67
N HIS A 401 -30.17 -25.48 -5.90
CA HIS A 401 -31.04 -24.81 -4.93
C HIS A 401 -30.44 -24.94 -3.53
N GLU A 402 -29.94 -23.83 -2.98
CA GLU A 402 -29.16 -23.84 -1.72
C GLU A 402 -30.00 -24.22 -0.50
N ASN A 403 -31.28 -23.82 -0.45
CA ASN A 403 -32.18 -24.15 0.66
C ASN A 403 -32.48 -25.66 0.73
N GLU A 404 -32.47 -26.35 -0.40
CA GLU A 404 -32.79 -27.78 -0.51
C GLU A 404 -31.54 -28.67 -0.48
N GLU A 405 -30.35 -28.06 -0.57
CA GLU A 405 -29.07 -28.70 -0.90
C GLU A 405 -29.20 -29.70 -2.08
N SER A 406 -29.94 -29.29 -3.12
CA SER A 406 -30.32 -30.13 -4.27
C SER A 406 -29.84 -29.51 -5.60
N ILE A 407 -29.42 -30.35 -6.55
CA ILE A 407 -29.04 -29.94 -7.91
C ILE A 407 -29.97 -30.64 -8.89
N LEU A 408 -30.73 -29.88 -9.66
CA LEU A 408 -31.46 -30.37 -10.82
C LEU A 408 -30.53 -30.34 -12.04
N LEU A 409 -30.22 -31.50 -12.61
CA LEU A 409 -29.36 -31.67 -13.80
C LEU A 409 -30.21 -32.07 -15.02
N GLU A 410 -30.08 -31.30 -16.10
CA GLU A 410 -30.88 -31.38 -17.32
C GLU A 410 -30.00 -31.28 -18.58
N GLY A 411 -30.62 -31.41 -19.76
CA GLY A 411 -29.91 -31.44 -21.04
C GLY A 411 -29.14 -32.75 -21.22
N ASN A 412 -29.86 -33.78 -21.67
CA ASN A 412 -29.35 -35.14 -21.91
C ASN A 412 -28.61 -35.78 -20.72
N PRO A 413 -29.12 -35.69 -19.46
CA PRO A 413 -28.35 -36.04 -18.29
C PRO A 413 -28.03 -37.55 -18.23
N ARG A 414 -26.76 -37.84 -17.97
CA ARG A 414 -26.20 -39.19 -17.84
C ARG A 414 -25.52 -39.33 -16.49
N ILE A 415 -25.67 -40.48 -15.86
CA ILE A 415 -24.97 -40.85 -14.62
C ILE A 415 -24.27 -42.19 -14.82
N ASP A 416 -22.98 -42.25 -14.47
CA ASP A 416 -22.21 -43.46 -14.32
C ASP A 416 -22.08 -43.78 -12.83
N ARG A 417 -22.58 -44.96 -12.45
CA ARG A 417 -22.49 -45.46 -11.08
C ARG A 417 -21.82 -46.83 -11.10
N SER A 418 -20.53 -46.85 -10.74
CA SER A 418 -19.69 -48.05 -10.74
C SER A 418 -19.67 -48.80 -12.09
N GLY A 419 -19.60 -48.07 -13.21
CA GLY A 419 -19.56 -48.61 -14.57
C GLY A 419 -20.93 -48.88 -15.19
N LYS A 420 -22.03 -48.60 -14.48
CA LYS A 420 -23.39 -48.69 -15.02
C LYS A 420 -23.87 -47.31 -15.45
N ILE A 421 -24.17 -47.19 -16.74
CA ILE A 421 -24.67 -45.97 -17.36
C ILE A 421 -26.20 -45.94 -17.25
N LEU A 422 -26.73 -44.93 -16.58
CA LEU A 422 -28.16 -44.61 -16.60
C LEU A 422 -28.36 -43.27 -17.30
N ARG A 423 -29.47 -43.16 -18.02
CA ARG A 423 -29.94 -41.91 -18.65
C ARG A 423 -31.35 -41.60 -18.15
N ALA A 424 -31.68 -40.32 -18.10
CA ALA A 424 -32.98 -39.79 -17.73
C ALA A 424 -33.24 -38.48 -18.50
N GLY A 425 -34.46 -37.96 -18.46
CA GLY A 425 -34.73 -36.57 -18.84
C GLY A 425 -34.18 -35.58 -17.81
N LYS A 426 -34.25 -35.94 -16.52
CA LYS A 426 -33.80 -35.13 -15.37
C LYS A 426 -33.19 -36.01 -14.29
N ILE A 427 -32.15 -35.51 -13.62
CA ILE A 427 -31.52 -36.13 -12.46
C ILE A 427 -31.43 -35.11 -11.34
N VAL A 428 -31.97 -35.45 -10.15
CA VAL A 428 -31.80 -34.66 -8.93
C VAL A 428 -30.62 -35.23 -8.14
N PHE A 429 -29.64 -34.40 -7.81
CA PHE A 429 -28.42 -34.78 -7.10
C PHE A 429 -28.28 -34.04 -5.77
N TYR A 430 -27.91 -34.75 -4.70
CA TYR A 430 -27.70 -34.20 -3.36
C TYR A 430 -26.19 -34.19 -3.05
N PRO A 431 -25.47 -33.10 -3.34
CA PRO A 431 -24.01 -33.05 -3.37
C PRO A 431 -23.31 -33.39 -2.05
N ARG A 432 -23.93 -33.08 -0.90
CA ARG A 432 -23.36 -33.44 0.42
C ARG A 432 -23.59 -34.91 0.79
N GLU A 433 -24.70 -35.49 0.35
CA GLU A 433 -25.04 -36.90 0.58
C GLU A 433 -24.37 -37.86 -0.42
N GLY A 434 -24.03 -37.36 -1.62
CA GLY A 434 -23.62 -38.20 -2.76
C GLY A 434 -24.77 -39.05 -3.33
N ARG A 435 -26.03 -38.66 -3.07
CA ARG A 435 -27.25 -39.38 -3.50
C ARG A 435 -27.81 -38.76 -4.79
N SER A 436 -28.41 -39.59 -5.63
CA SER A 436 -29.06 -39.19 -6.89
C SER A 436 -30.44 -39.83 -7.03
N ILE A 437 -31.43 -39.08 -7.56
CA ILE A 437 -32.74 -39.57 -7.98
C ILE A 437 -32.88 -39.32 -9.48
N LEU A 438 -33.33 -40.31 -10.24
CA LEU A 438 -33.68 -40.16 -11.66
C LEU A 438 -35.20 -40.05 -11.74
N THR A 439 -35.72 -38.94 -12.27
CA THR A 439 -37.15 -38.58 -12.10
C THR A 439 -37.99 -38.72 -13.37
N GLU A 440 -37.38 -38.69 -14.55
CA GLU A 440 -38.08 -38.75 -15.85
C GLU A 440 -37.39 -39.73 -16.81
N GLY A 441 -38.13 -40.63 -17.45
CA GLY A 441 -37.64 -41.43 -18.60
C GLY A 441 -36.37 -42.27 -18.34
N VAL A 442 -36.36 -43.08 -17.28
CA VAL A 442 -35.17 -43.86 -16.90
C VAL A 442 -34.87 -44.97 -17.89
N HIS A 443 -33.67 -44.92 -18.50
CA HIS A 443 -33.16 -45.94 -19.40
C HIS A 443 -31.76 -46.40 -18.97
N LEU A 444 -31.57 -47.72 -18.89
CA LEU A 444 -30.26 -48.35 -18.78
C LEU A 444 -29.55 -48.29 -20.13
N GLY A 445 -28.34 -47.75 -20.17
CA GLY A 445 -27.45 -47.89 -21.33
C GLY A 445 -26.77 -49.25 -21.29
N ASN A 446 -26.80 -49.95 -22.43
CA ASN A 446 -25.87 -51.05 -22.70
C ASN A 446 -24.48 -50.51 -23.08
#